data_AF-A0A935WD25-F1
#
_entry.id   AF-A0A935WD25-F1
#
_cell.length_a   1.000
_cell.length_b   1.000
_cell.length_c   1.000
_cell.angle_alpha   90.00
_cell.angle_beta   90.00
_cell.angle_gamma   90.00
#
_symmetry.space_group_name_H-M   'P 1'
#
loop_
_entity.id
_entity.type
_entity.pdbx_description
1 polymer ?
#
loop_
_entity_poly.entity_id
_entity_poly.type
_entity_poly.pdbx_seq_one_letter_code
_entity_poly.pdbx_strand_id
1 'polypeptide(L)'
;MPALKGSTVLNGPPEVPIAIVLAGLTGPYTADGKQFSAVMGGWAILSDADIATTLTYARGSWGNTAPAITAEQVAAVRAKIQSRTKPWTAEELAKATLK
;
A
#
# COMPACT_ATOMS: atom_id res chain seq x y z
N MET A 1 -14.86 1.10 -6.02
CA MET A 1 -13.41 1.40 -5.99
C MET A 1 -13.17 2.37 -4.86
N PRO A 2 -12.31 2.04 -3.89
CA PRO A 2 -12.00 2.95 -2.77
C PRO A 2 -11.37 4.21 -3.34
N ALA A 3 -11.75 5.36 -2.80
CA ALA A 3 -11.08 6.60 -3.15
C ALA A 3 -9.64 6.54 -2.62
N LEU A 4 -8.65 6.56 -3.52
CA LEU A 4 -7.24 6.77 -3.18
C LEU A 4 -6.99 8.22 -2.72
N LYS A 5 -7.98 9.10 -2.90
CA LYS A 5 -7.96 10.50 -2.50
C LYS A 5 -8.00 10.61 -0.97
N GLY A 6 -6.93 11.16 -0.37
CA GLY A 6 -6.86 11.38 1.08
C GLY A 6 -6.70 10.11 1.93
N SER A 7 -6.34 8.98 1.32
CA SER A 7 -6.14 7.74 2.06
C SER A 7 -4.96 7.89 3.03
N THR A 8 -5.21 7.68 4.31
CA THR A 8 -4.18 7.63 5.36
C THR A 8 -3.11 6.59 5.04
N VAL A 9 -3.46 5.55 4.28
CA VAL A 9 -2.54 4.51 3.80
C VAL A 9 -1.50 5.06 2.81
N LEU A 10 -1.88 5.98 1.92
CA LEU A 10 -0.94 6.58 0.96
C LEU A 10 -0.11 7.71 1.59
N ASN A 11 -0.74 8.51 2.46
CA ASN A 11 -0.05 9.58 3.20
C ASN A 11 0.79 9.09 4.38
N GLY A 12 0.58 7.85 4.83
CA GLY A 12 1.34 7.23 5.90
C GLY A 12 2.75 6.79 5.46
N PRO A 13 3.42 5.95 6.28
CA PRO A 13 4.78 5.51 5.99
C PRO A 13 4.87 4.80 4.63
N PRO A 14 5.93 5.04 3.83
CA PRO A 14 6.14 4.44 2.49
C PRO A 14 6.03 2.92 2.49
N GLU A 15 6.36 2.27 3.59
CA GLU A 15 6.34 0.83 3.73
C GLU A 15 4.94 0.23 3.57
N VAL A 16 3.89 0.93 4.01
CA VAL A 16 2.51 0.45 4.02
C VAL A 16 1.97 0.25 2.61
N PRO A 17 1.94 1.28 1.72
CA PRO A 17 1.43 1.11 0.37
C PRO A 17 2.33 0.18 -0.46
N ILE A 18 3.64 0.13 -0.19
CA ILE A 18 4.54 -0.83 -0.82
C ILE A 18 4.16 -2.27 -0.44
N ALA A 19 3.93 -2.53 0.85
CA ALA A 19 3.60 -3.86 1.34
C ALA A 19 2.24 -4.35 0.80
N ILE A 20 1.28 -3.44 0.64
CA ILE A 20 -0.02 -3.73 0.01
C ILE A 20 0.15 -4.11 -1.45
N VAL A 21 0.91 -3.34 -2.24
CA VAL A 21 1.10 -3.63 -3.66
C VAL A 21 1.83 -4.97 -3.82
N LEU A 22 2.81 -5.28 -2.98
CA LEU A 22 3.59 -6.52 -3.09
C LEU A 22 2.83 -7.77 -2.62
N ALA A 23 2.24 -7.75 -1.42
CA ALA A 23 1.57 -8.92 -0.84
C ALA A 23 0.05 -8.96 -1.12
N GLY A 24 -0.53 -7.85 -1.56
CA GLY A 24 -1.97 -7.71 -1.76
C GLY A 24 -2.70 -7.28 -0.48
N LEU A 25 -3.99 -7.04 -0.62
CA LEU A 25 -4.92 -6.70 0.46
C LEU A 25 -6.13 -7.63 0.38
N THR A 26 -6.58 -8.16 1.50
CA THR A 26 -7.76 -9.01 1.58
C THR A 26 -8.60 -8.69 2.80
N GLY A 27 -9.88 -9.01 2.72
CA GLY A 27 -10.83 -8.90 3.82
C GLY A 27 -11.60 -7.58 3.85
N PRO A 28 -12.53 -7.45 4.81
CA PRO A 28 -13.35 -6.26 4.96
C PRO A 28 -12.50 -5.14 5.56
N TYR A 29 -12.34 -4.03 4.84
CA TYR A 29 -11.77 -2.79 5.36
C TYR A 29 -12.76 -1.66 5.25
N THR A 30 -12.74 -0.77 6.23
CA THR A 30 -13.51 0.46 6.18
C THR A 30 -12.59 1.56 5.66
N ALA A 31 -12.85 2.03 4.44
CA ALA A 31 -12.23 3.24 3.92
C ALA A 31 -13.31 4.31 3.78
N ASP A 32 -13.07 5.51 4.29
CA ASP A 32 -13.99 6.65 4.14
C ASP A 32 -15.42 6.35 4.64
N GLY A 33 -15.53 5.59 5.75
CA GLY A 33 -16.84 5.21 6.33
C GLY A 33 -17.62 4.15 5.52
N LYS A 34 -17.06 3.61 4.44
CA LYS A 34 -17.66 2.52 3.65
C LYS A 34 -16.89 1.22 3.85
N GLN A 35 -17.64 0.15 4.10
CA GLN A 35 -17.06 -1.19 4.22
C GLN A 35 -16.81 -1.76 2.82
N PHE A 36 -15.56 -2.09 2.55
CA PHE A 36 -15.09 -2.68 1.31
C PHE A 36 -14.52 -4.06 1.59
N SER A 37 -15.12 -5.09 1.00
CA SER A 37 -14.52 -6.42 0.94
C SER A 37 -13.90 -6.58 -0.43
N ALA A 38 -12.63 -6.21 -0.56
CA ALA A 38 -11.89 -6.36 -1.81
C ALA A 38 -10.69 -7.27 -1.60
N VAL A 39 -10.50 -8.19 -2.55
CA VAL A 39 -9.28 -8.98 -2.66
C VAL A 39 -8.43 -8.35 -3.76
N MET A 40 -7.37 -7.67 -3.35
CA MET A 40 -6.31 -7.21 -4.23
C MET A 40 -5.20 -8.25 -4.21
N GLY A 41 -5.00 -8.95 -5.32
CA GLY A 41 -3.86 -9.86 -5.47
C GLY A 41 -2.54 -9.10 -5.37
N GLY A 42 -1.53 -9.70 -4.74
CA GLY A 42 -0.20 -9.12 -4.67
C GLY A 42 0.44 -9.02 -6.06
N TRP A 43 1.04 -7.87 -6.34
CA TRP A 43 1.74 -7.54 -7.58
C TRP A 43 3.26 -7.71 -7.40
N ALA A 44 3.67 -8.79 -6.72
CA ALA A 44 5.08 -9.13 -6.53
C ALA A 44 5.85 -9.42 -7.84
N ILE A 45 5.11 -9.63 -8.95
CA ILE A 45 5.68 -9.84 -10.29
C ILE A 45 6.24 -8.57 -10.94
N LEU A 46 5.81 -7.38 -10.49
CA LEU A 46 6.32 -6.12 -11.02
C LEU A 46 7.72 -5.79 -10.49
N SER A 47 8.47 -5.00 -11.25
CA SER A 47 9.79 -4.51 -10.85
C SER A 47 9.68 -3.48 -9.73
N ASP A 48 10.68 -3.40 -8.86
CA ASP A 48 10.70 -2.44 -7.75
C ASP A 48 10.64 -0.98 -8.23
N ALA A 49 11.22 -0.69 -9.39
CA ALA A 49 11.17 0.62 -10.03
C ALA A 49 9.76 1.02 -10.50
N ASP A 50 9.00 0.08 -11.06
CA ASP A 50 7.62 0.33 -11.52
C ASP A 50 6.68 0.58 -10.33
N ILE A 51 6.86 -0.21 -9.26
CA ILE A 51 6.11 -0.05 -8.01
C ILE A 51 6.43 1.31 -7.39
N ALA A 52 7.71 1.67 -7.28
CA ALA A 52 8.15 2.95 -6.74
C ALA A 52 7.58 4.14 -7.52
N THR A 53 7.62 4.08 -8.86
CA THR A 53 7.09 5.12 -9.74
C THR A 53 5.58 5.27 -9.61
N THR A 54 4.85 4.14 -9.62
CA THR A 54 3.39 4.13 -9.49
C THR A 54 2.96 4.67 -8.13
N LEU A 55 3.62 4.27 -7.04
CA LEU A 55 3.32 4.75 -5.70
C LEU A 55 3.67 6.22 -5.53
N THR A 56 4.79 6.68 -6.09
CA THR A 56 5.17 8.09 -6.12
C THR A 56 4.11 8.91 -6.85
N TYR A 57 3.64 8.44 -8.00
CA TYR A 57 2.56 9.08 -8.74
C TYR A 57 1.26 9.11 -7.91
N ALA A 58 0.88 8.01 -7.28
CA ALA A 58 -0.32 7.93 -6.41
C ALA A 58 -0.24 8.85 -5.18
N ARG A 59 0.98 9.09 -4.68
CA ARG A 59 1.28 9.95 -3.53
C ARG A 59 1.33 11.43 -3.83
N GLY A 60 1.67 11.82 -5.05
CA GLY A 60 1.57 13.21 -5.53
C GLY A 60 0.23 13.50 -6.22
N SER A 61 -0.52 12.46 -6.58
CA SER A 61 -1.84 12.56 -7.21
C SER A 61 -2.98 12.55 -6.18
N TRP A 62 -4.16 12.95 -6.62
CA TRP A 62 -5.38 12.96 -5.79
C TRP A 62 -5.28 13.82 -4.51
N GLY A 63 -4.49 14.89 -4.54
CA GLY A 63 -4.34 15.82 -3.42
C GLY A 63 -3.54 15.28 -2.24
N ASN A 64 -2.80 14.19 -2.43
CA ASN A 64 -1.83 13.69 -1.47
C ASN A 64 -0.51 14.49 -1.61
N THR A 65 0.16 14.76 -0.49
CA THR A 65 1.45 15.49 -0.44
C THR A 65 2.50 14.62 0.26
N ALA A 66 2.52 13.33 -0.07
CA ALA A 66 3.44 12.39 0.54
C ALA A 66 4.77 12.32 -0.23
N PRO A 67 5.90 12.09 0.45
CA PRO A 67 7.20 11.99 -0.19
C PRO A 67 7.26 10.81 -1.17
N ALA A 68 8.04 10.99 -2.24
CA ALA A 68 8.29 9.97 -3.26
C ALA A 68 8.83 8.68 -2.62
N ILE A 69 8.46 7.55 -3.22
CA ILE A 69 8.97 6.23 -2.83
C ILE A 69 10.12 5.87 -3.76
N THR A 70 11.24 5.45 -3.17
CA THR A 70 12.42 5.00 -3.93
C THR A 70 12.39 3.49 -4.14
N ALA A 71 13.04 3.02 -5.21
CA ALA A 71 13.15 1.58 -5.49
C ALA A 71 13.88 0.83 -4.36
N GLU A 72 14.83 1.47 -3.66
CA GLU A 72 15.50 0.90 -2.49
C GLU A 72 14.54 0.64 -1.33
N GLN A 73 13.60 1.55 -1.07
CA GLN A 73 12.54 1.33 -0.08
C GLN A 73 11.64 0.17 -0.47
N VAL A 74 11.31 0.05 -1.77
CA VAL A 74 10.52 -1.07 -2.28
C VAL A 74 11.26 -2.40 -2.10
N ALA A 75 12.53 -2.46 -2.46
CA ALA A 75 13.37 -3.64 -2.30
C ALA A 75 13.52 -4.04 -0.83
N ALA A 76 13.71 -3.07 0.08
CA ALA A 76 13.81 -3.32 1.52
C ALA A 76 12.51 -3.91 2.09
N VAL A 77 11.36 -3.37 1.69
CA VAL A 77 10.05 -3.90 2.11
C VAL A 77 9.82 -5.26 1.47
N ARG A 78 10.12 -5.43 0.17
CA ARG A 78 10.04 -6.71 -0.53
C ARG A 78 10.82 -7.77 0.22
N ALA A 79 12.07 -7.51 0.60
CA ALA A 79 12.88 -8.44 1.40
C ALA A 79 12.22 -8.78 2.75
N LYS A 80 11.62 -7.79 3.44
CA LYS A 80 10.90 -8.02 4.70
C LYS A 80 9.63 -8.86 4.56
N ILE A 81 8.92 -8.72 3.44
CA ILE A 81 7.63 -9.40 3.20
C ILE A 81 7.73 -10.59 2.25
N GLN A 82 8.92 -10.91 1.73
CA GLN A 82 9.18 -12.10 0.90
C GLN A 82 8.73 -13.39 1.60
N SER A 83 8.86 -13.45 2.93
CA SER A 83 8.37 -14.58 3.74
C SER A 83 6.85 -14.57 3.95
N ARG A 84 6.16 -13.49 3.56
CA ARG A 84 4.74 -13.27 3.79
C ARG A 84 3.96 -13.53 2.50
N THR A 85 3.43 -14.73 2.38
CA THR A 85 2.61 -15.19 1.25
C THR A 85 1.13 -14.83 1.39
N LYS A 86 0.73 -14.20 2.50
CA LYS A 86 -0.66 -13.84 2.80
C LYS A 86 -0.92 -12.35 2.58
N PRO A 87 -2.04 -11.97 1.92
CA PRO A 87 -2.40 -10.58 1.73
C PRO A 87 -2.59 -9.87 3.08
N TRP A 88 -2.31 -8.57 3.11
CA TRP A 88 -2.55 -7.74 4.29
C TRP A 88 -4.04 -7.62 4.57
N THR A 89 -4.39 -7.45 5.85
CA THR A 89 -5.76 -7.17 6.25
C THR A 89 -5.93 -5.69 6.59
N ALA A 90 -7.18 -5.21 6.48
CA ALA A 90 -7.60 -3.89 6.91
C ALA A 90 -7.07 -3.51 8.29
N GLU A 91 -7.20 -4.43 9.24
CA GLU A 91 -6.89 -4.23 10.64
C GLU A 91 -5.38 -4.10 10.87
N GLU A 92 -4.57 -4.87 10.12
CA GLU A 92 -3.12 -4.74 10.16
C GLU A 92 -2.65 -3.41 9.58
N LEU A 93 -3.25 -2.97 8.48
CA LEU A 93 -2.93 -1.67 7.87
C LEU A 93 -3.41 -0.51 8.72
N ALA A 94 -4.60 -0.63 9.32
CA ALA A 94 -5.12 0.36 10.26
C ALA A 94 -4.17 0.51 11.45
N LYS A 95 -3.69 -0.60 12.03
CA LYS A 95 -2.64 -0.56 13.08
C LYS A 95 -1.33 0.04 12.59
N ALA A 96 -0.90 -0.26 11.35
CA ALA A 96 0.33 0.27 10.78
C ALA A 96 0.27 1.78 10.46
N THR A 97 -0.95 2.33 10.31
CA THR A 97 -1.18 3.74 9.94
C THR A 97 -1.50 4.61 11.17
N LEU A 98 -1.71 4.02 12.35
CA LEU A 98 -2.11 4.71 13.58
C LEU A 98 -0.94 4.72 14.57
N LYS A 99 0.09 5.53 14.27
CA LYS A 99 1.08 5.98 15.25
C LYS A 99 1.67 7.32 14.85
#